data_AF-A0A1H8PNM2-F1
#
_entry.id   AF-A0A1H8PNM2-F1
#
_cell.length_a   1.000
_cell.length_b   1.000
_cell.length_c   1.000
_cell.angle_alpha   90.00
_cell.angle_beta   90.00
_cell.angle_gamma   90.00
#
_symmetry.space_group_name_H-M   'P 1'
#
loop_
_entity.id
_entity.type
_entity.pdbx_description
1 polymer ?
#
loop_
_entity_poly.entity_id
_entity_poly.type
_entity_poly.pdbx_seq_one_letter_code
_entity_poly.pdbx_strand_id
1 'polypeptide(L)'
;MIVRNRAVSPASALTVMGEVADVLDHRSTTGRPSVTTAVSDRVALGIADMFRSTTPSGQVLERFARTGTADSAALIEACRVEQGYASAEGHAALYCLIGWVHKQRHRAATTP
;
A
#
# COMPACT_ATOMS: atom_id res chain seq x y z
N MET A 1 3.40 7.31 13.40
CA MET A 1 3.67 5.92 13.85
C MET A 1 4.40 5.20 12.73
N ILE A 2 5.48 4.50 13.01
CA ILE A 2 6.26 3.81 11.97
C ILE A 2 5.62 2.47 11.63
N VAL A 3 5.35 2.25 10.34
CA VAL A 3 5.00 0.92 9.80
C VAL A 3 6.25 0.24 9.25
N ARG A 4 6.33 -1.08 9.43
CA ARG A 4 7.41 -1.92 8.91
C ARG A 4 6.82 -3.02 8.03
N ASN A 5 7.37 -3.12 6.84
CA ASN A 5 7.14 -4.19 5.89
C ASN A 5 8.16 -5.32 6.14
N ARG A 6 7.73 -6.58 6.10
CA ARG A 6 8.60 -7.74 6.36
C ARG A 6 9.18 -8.35 5.09
N ALA A 7 8.71 -7.93 3.92
CA ALA A 7 9.26 -8.39 2.66
C ALA A 7 10.64 -7.77 2.40
N VAL A 8 11.52 -8.56 1.81
CA VAL A 8 12.88 -8.14 1.42
C VAL A 8 12.97 -7.69 -0.03
N SER A 9 11.93 -7.90 -0.84
CA SER A 9 11.87 -7.46 -2.23
C SER A 9 10.44 -7.15 -2.67
N PRO A 10 10.24 -6.21 -3.60
CA PRO A 10 8.93 -5.92 -4.18
C PRO A 10 8.42 -7.09 -5.03
N ALA A 11 7.10 -7.16 -5.16
CA ALA A 11 6.42 -8.02 -6.13
C ALA A 11 6.55 -7.44 -7.55
N SER A 12 6.42 -8.31 -8.56
CA SER A 12 6.36 -7.87 -9.96
C SER A 12 5.07 -7.08 -10.25
N ALA A 13 5.06 -6.24 -11.27
CA ALA A 13 3.86 -5.48 -11.66
C ALA A 13 2.64 -6.38 -11.94
N LEU A 14 2.85 -7.53 -12.59
CA LEU A 14 1.76 -8.50 -12.83
C LEU A 14 1.20 -9.08 -11.52
N THR A 15 2.07 -9.40 -10.56
CA THR A 15 1.66 -9.87 -9.24
C THR A 15 0.91 -8.79 -8.46
N VAL A 16 1.37 -7.53 -8.54
CA VAL A 16 0.68 -6.38 -7.94
C VAL A 16 -0.74 -6.26 -8.49
N MET A 17 -0.89 -6.28 -9.81
CA MET A 17 -2.19 -6.13 -10.45
C MET A 17 -3.15 -7.26 -10.09
N GLY A 18 -2.68 -8.51 -10.09
CA GLY A 18 -3.48 -9.67 -9.70
C GLY A 18 -3.98 -9.57 -8.26
N GLU A 19 -3.09 -9.31 -7.31
CA GLU A 19 -3.48 -9.26 -5.90
C GLU A 19 -4.36 -8.03 -5.58
N VAL A 20 -4.13 -6.88 -6.25
CA VAL A 20 -5.02 -5.72 -6.13
C VAL A 20 -6.43 -6.07 -6.59
N ALA A 21 -6.58 -6.77 -7.72
CA ALA A 21 -7.87 -7.22 -8.21
C ALA A 21 -8.55 -8.17 -7.22
N ASP A 22 -7.83 -9.17 -6.70
CA ASP A 22 -8.36 -10.13 -5.72
C ASP A 22 -8.84 -9.45 -4.43
N VAL A 23 -8.07 -8.48 -3.92
CA VAL A 23 -8.46 -7.72 -2.72
C VAL A 23 -9.71 -6.89 -2.96
N LEU A 24 -9.82 -6.25 -4.14
CA LEU A 24 -10.99 -5.44 -4.46
C LEU A 24 -12.23 -6.29 -4.70
N ASP A 25 -12.10 -7.43 -5.37
CA ASP A 25 -13.18 -8.39 -5.57
C ASP A 25 -13.71 -8.90 -4.22
N HIS A 26 -12.80 -9.32 -3.33
CA HIS A 26 -13.17 -9.76 -1.98
C HIS A 26 -13.86 -8.66 -1.15
N ARG A 27 -13.42 -7.40 -1.30
CA ARG A 27 -14.07 -6.27 -0.63
C ARG A 27 -15.45 -5.96 -1.20
N SER A 28 -15.65 -6.16 -2.50
CA SER A 28 -16.94 -5.92 -3.16
C SER A 28 -18.01 -6.95 -2.77
N THR A 29 -17.59 -8.19 -2.51
CA THR A 29 -18.48 -9.30 -2.12
C THR A 29 -18.79 -9.31 -0.61
N THR A 30 -18.03 -8.56 0.18
CA THR A 30 -18.20 -8.50 1.64
C THR A 30 -18.90 -7.20 2.03
N GLY A 31 -20.13 -7.26 2.55
CA GLY A 31 -20.90 -6.06 2.93
C GLY A 31 -20.26 -5.16 4.01
N ARG A 32 -19.28 -5.68 4.77
CA ARG A 32 -18.41 -4.92 5.67
C ARG A 32 -16.98 -5.50 5.62
N PRO A 33 -16.13 -5.04 4.70
CA PRO A 33 -14.79 -5.60 4.55
C PRO A 33 -13.94 -5.31 5.79
N SER A 34 -13.24 -6.34 6.29
CA SER A 34 -12.36 -6.23 7.45
C SER A 34 -11.12 -5.40 7.12
N VAL A 35 -10.60 -4.65 8.11
CA VAL A 35 -9.30 -3.96 8.02
C VAL A 35 -8.13 -4.92 7.80
N THR A 36 -8.32 -6.22 8.06
CA THR A 36 -7.32 -7.26 7.82
C THR A 36 -7.24 -7.69 6.35
N THR A 37 -8.28 -7.41 5.55
CA THR A 37 -8.30 -7.63 4.11
C THR A 37 -7.51 -6.51 3.43
N ALA A 38 -6.24 -6.78 3.18
CA ALA A 38 -5.32 -5.90 2.47
C ALA A 38 -4.27 -6.72 1.73
N VAL A 39 -3.59 -6.09 0.78
CA VAL A 39 -2.49 -6.70 0.03
C VAL A 39 -1.36 -7.21 0.93
N SER A 40 -0.51 -8.04 0.37
CA SER A 40 0.65 -8.64 0.99
C SER A 40 1.78 -7.62 1.12
N ASP A 41 2.74 -7.94 1.98
CA ASP A 41 3.93 -7.11 2.20
C ASP A 41 4.73 -6.89 0.91
N ARG A 42 4.89 -7.93 0.07
CA ARG A 42 5.60 -7.82 -1.22
C ARG A 42 4.86 -6.90 -2.19
N VAL A 43 3.53 -7.01 -2.26
CA VAL A 43 2.71 -6.16 -3.14
C VAL A 43 2.67 -4.73 -2.63
N ALA A 44 2.64 -4.49 -1.33
CA ALA A 44 2.76 -3.14 -0.77
C ALA A 44 4.07 -2.45 -1.19
N LEU A 45 5.20 -3.16 -1.20
CA LEU A 45 6.47 -2.63 -1.73
C LEU A 45 6.42 -2.44 -3.25
N GLY A 46 5.81 -3.37 -3.99
CA GLY A 46 5.67 -3.28 -5.44
C GLY A 46 4.85 -2.05 -5.87
N ILE A 47 3.74 -1.78 -5.19
CA ILE A 47 2.93 -0.58 -5.42
C ILE A 47 3.80 0.67 -5.17
N ALA A 48 4.52 0.73 -4.06
CA ALA A 48 5.36 1.90 -3.77
C ALA A 48 6.49 2.11 -4.79
N ASP A 49 7.12 1.03 -5.27
CA ASP A 49 8.17 1.10 -6.29
C ASP A 49 7.63 1.61 -7.64
N MET A 50 6.41 1.23 -8.02
CA MET A 50 5.76 1.70 -9.26
C MET A 50 5.51 3.22 -9.27
N PHE A 51 5.32 3.83 -8.10
CA PHE A 51 4.98 5.26 -7.95
C PHE A 51 6.14 6.13 -7.47
N ARG A 52 7.38 5.63 -7.52
CA ARG A 52 8.57 6.43 -7.23
C ARG A 52 8.71 7.55 -8.26
N SER A 53 9.03 8.75 -7.79
CA SER A 53 9.29 9.91 -8.67
C SER A 53 10.04 11.00 -7.90
N THR A 54 10.43 12.07 -8.60
CA THR A 54 11.11 13.22 -7.98
C THR A 54 10.17 14.11 -7.17
N THR A 55 8.85 13.88 -7.19
CA THR A 55 7.89 14.65 -6.38
C THR A 55 8.05 14.33 -4.89
N PRO A 56 7.62 15.21 -3.98
CA PRO A 56 7.69 14.94 -2.55
C PRO A 56 6.98 13.64 -2.13
N SER A 57 5.79 13.35 -2.69
CA SER A 57 5.04 12.11 -2.48
C SER A 57 5.76 10.90 -3.08
N GLY A 58 6.31 11.03 -4.29
CA GLY A 58 7.12 9.99 -4.94
C GLY A 58 8.35 9.60 -4.14
N GLN A 59 9.01 10.56 -3.49
CA GLN A 59 10.17 10.29 -2.62
C GLN A 59 9.80 9.55 -1.32
N VAL A 60 8.60 9.77 -0.79
CA VAL A 60 8.09 8.99 0.36
C VAL A 60 7.87 7.54 -0.06
N LEU A 61 7.28 7.32 -1.24
CA LEU A 61 7.03 5.98 -1.79
C LEU A 61 8.34 5.27 -2.14
N GLU A 62 9.29 5.96 -2.77
CA GLU A 62 10.63 5.44 -3.05
C GLU A 62 11.35 5.00 -1.78
N ARG A 63 11.34 5.86 -0.75
CA ARG A 63 11.97 5.54 0.54
C ARG A 63 11.33 4.31 1.16
N PHE A 64 10.01 4.22 1.17
CA PHE A 64 9.29 3.06 1.69
C PHE A 64 9.62 1.78 0.89
N ALA A 65 9.62 1.85 -0.45
CA ALA A 65 9.97 0.72 -1.31
C ALA A 65 11.39 0.19 -1.03
N ARG A 66 12.33 1.11 -0.76
CA ARG A 66 13.74 0.78 -0.51
C ARG A 66 14.03 0.27 0.90
N THR A 67 13.41 0.87 1.92
CA THR A 67 13.74 0.56 3.32
C THR A 67 12.73 -0.36 4.00
N GLY A 68 11.57 -0.59 3.37
CA GLY A 68 10.44 -1.27 3.98
C GLY A 68 9.83 -0.54 5.17
N THR A 69 10.21 0.73 5.43
CA THR A 69 9.79 1.47 6.62
C THR A 69 9.37 2.89 6.28
N ALA A 70 8.28 3.36 6.90
CA ALA A 70 7.77 4.71 6.71
C ALA A 70 6.94 5.16 7.90
N ASP A 71 6.81 6.49 8.08
CA ASP A 71 5.73 7.01 8.92
C ASP A 71 4.38 6.78 8.23
N SER A 72 3.42 6.22 8.96
CA SER A 72 2.12 5.82 8.42
C SER A 72 1.31 6.99 7.88
N ALA A 73 1.39 8.18 8.50
CA ALA A 73 0.62 9.33 8.07
C ALA A 73 1.21 9.91 6.79
N ALA A 74 2.55 10.05 6.74
CA ALA A 74 3.25 10.47 5.53
C ALA A 74 3.01 9.52 4.35
N LEU A 75 3.02 8.21 4.59
CA LEU A 75 2.78 7.22 3.53
C LEU A 75 1.33 7.26 3.01
N ILE A 76 0.34 7.40 3.89
CA ILE A 76 -1.07 7.57 3.48
C ILE A 76 -1.25 8.86 2.67
N GLU A 77 -0.65 9.96 3.12
CA GLU A 77 -0.76 11.24 2.42
C GLU A 77 -0.11 11.19 1.04
N ALA A 78 1.10 10.62 0.94
CA ALA A 78 1.75 10.40 -0.35
C ALA A 78 0.87 9.59 -1.30
N CYS A 79 0.23 8.52 -0.82
CA CYS A 79 -0.69 7.72 -1.64
C CYS A 79 -1.89 8.55 -2.12
N ARG A 80 -2.48 9.39 -1.27
CA ARG A 80 -3.63 10.23 -1.63
C ARG A 80 -3.28 11.30 -2.65
N VAL A 81 -2.10 11.90 -2.53
CA VAL A 81 -1.59 12.85 -3.53
C VAL A 81 -1.44 12.17 -4.87
N GLU A 82 -0.73 11.04 -4.93
CA GLU A 82 -0.53 10.30 -6.18
C GLU A 82 -1.85 9.76 -6.78
N GLN A 83 -2.84 9.41 -5.94
CA GLN A 83 -4.18 9.02 -6.37
C GLN A 83 -4.91 10.11 -7.18
N GLY A 84 -4.57 11.38 -6.97
CA GLY A 84 -5.14 12.50 -7.73
C GLY A 84 -4.62 12.61 -9.18
N TYR A 85 -3.51 11.92 -9.49
CA TYR A 85 -2.85 11.96 -10.80
C TYR A 85 -2.81 10.59 -11.50
N ALA A 86 -3.08 9.52 -10.76
CA ALA A 86 -3.02 8.15 -11.27
C ALA A 86 -4.18 7.79 -12.21
N SER A 87 -3.97 6.77 -13.06
CA SER A 87 -5.07 6.09 -13.76
C SER A 87 -6.02 5.40 -12.79
N ALA A 88 -7.13 4.83 -13.28
CA ALA A 88 -8.06 4.07 -12.43
C ALA A 88 -7.37 2.87 -11.74
N GLU A 89 -6.54 2.14 -12.47
CA GLU A 89 -5.75 1.01 -11.96
C GLU A 89 -4.72 1.49 -10.94
N GLY A 90 -4.05 2.60 -11.23
CA GLY A 90 -3.08 3.20 -10.31
C GLY A 90 -3.74 3.70 -9.03
N HIS A 91 -4.91 4.32 -9.14
CA HIS A 91 -5.71 4.76 -8.00
C HIS A 91 -6.12 3.58 -7.11
N ALA A 92 -6.56 2.48 -7.72
CA ALA A 92 -6.90 1.23 -7.05
C ALA A 92 -5.69 0.61 -6.32
N ALA A 93 -4.52 0.59 -6.95
CA ALA A 93 -3.29 0.10 -6.33
C ALA A 93 -2.91 0.92 -5.09
N LEU A 94 -2.89 2.25 -5.20
CA LEU A 94 -2.62 3.16 -4.07
C LEU A 94 -3.67 3.04 -2.95
N TYR A 95 -4.93 2.82 -3.30
CA TYR A 95 -6.01 2.56 -2.34
C TYR A 95 -5.74 1.28 -1.53
N CYS A 96 -5.29 0.21 -2.21
CA CYS A 96 -4.88 -1.03 -1.56
C CYS A 96 -3.65 -0.85 -0.65
N LEU A 97 -2.68 -0.03 -1.04
CA LEU A 97 -1.53 0.31 -0.19
C LEU A 97 -1.97 1.05 1.09
N ILE A 98 -2.89 2.02 0.99
CA ILE A 98 -3.49 2.68 2.17
C ILE A 98 -4.17 1.63 3.08
N GLY A 99 -4.90 0.68 2.49
CA GLY A 99 -5.49 -0.45 3.21
C GLY A 99 -4.46 -1.29 3.97
N TRP A 100 -3.31 -1.57 3.35
CA TRP A 100 -2.20 -2.26 4.00
C TRP A 100 -1.63 -1.47 5.17
N VAL A 101 -1.46 -0.14 5.02
CA VAL A 101 -1.03 0.71 6.14
C VAL A 101 -2.00 0.59 7.31
N HIS A 102 -3.31 0.69 7.07
CA HIS A 102 -4.31 0.54 8.12
C HIS A 102 -4.25 -0.82 8.83
N LYS A 103 -4.05 -1.91 8.08
CA LYS A 103 -3.81 -3.26 8.64
C LYS A 103 -2.60 -3.28 9.58
N GLN A 104 -1.48 -2.68 9.19
CA GLN A 104 -0.28 -2.62 10.04
C GLN A 104 -0.52 -1.78 11.30
N ARG A 105 -1.25 -0.66 11.17
CA ARG A 105 -1.62 0.18 12.32
C ARG A 105 -2.49 -0.58 13.31
N HIS A 106 -3.49 -1.31 12.80
CA HIS A 106 -4.36 -2.15 13.63
C HIS A 106 -3.55 -3.20 14.37
N ARG A 107 -2.69 -3.95 13.66
CA ARG A 107 -1.83 -4.97 14.25
C ARG A 107 -0.92 -4.43 15.35
N ALA A 108 -0.31 -3.27 15.15
CA ALA A 108 0.53 -2.63 16.14
C ALA A 108 -0.24 -2.25 17.41
N ALA A 109 -1.50 -1.80 17.26
CA ALA A 109 -2.36 -1.47 18.40
C ALA A 109 -2.88 -2.69 19.17
N THR A 110 -2.93 -3.88 18.54
CA THR A 110 -3.39 -5.12 19.19
C THR A 110 -2.27 -5.94 19.82
N THR A 111 -1.01 -5.53 19.66
CA THR A 111 0.15 -6.20 20.28
C THR A 111 0.50 -5.47 21.57
N PRO A 112 0.36 -6.09 22.76
CA PRO A 112 0.63 -5.47 24.05
C PRO A 112 2.11 -5.14 24.27
#